data_AF-A0A4U5UL71-F1
#
_entry.id   AF-A0A4U5UL71-F1
#
_cell.length_a   1.000
_cell.length_b   1.000
_cell.length_c   1.000
_cell.angle_alpha   90.00
_cell.angle_beta   90.00
_cell.angle_gamma   90.00
#
_symmetry.space_group_name_H-M   'P 1'
#
loop_
_entity.id
_entity.type
_entity.pdbx_description
1 polymer ?
#
loop_
_entity_poly.entity_id
_entity_poly.type
_entity_poly.pdbx_seq_one_letter_code
_entity_poly.pdbx_strand_id
1 'polypeptide(L)'
;MCVYQQEFEDLSALLCEVCVLVFSVTDRRSFHRTAQLRLLLREIQPQTPIILVGNKSDLVRTREVTSQEAMSSAALYNCLYLEISASLDHRTPELLECAVRLARGQSPWPPGTSAEDMSCGGQRESITSRAKRFLSSLVPRYPREREVGKFLRQKSRSCHDLGAL
;
A
#
# COMPACT_ATOMS: atom_id res chain seq x y z
N MET A 1 -19.90 -20.10 -13.34
CA MET A 1 -19.99 -20.75 -12.01
C MET A 1 -18.94 -21.84 -11.83
N CYS A 2 -18.78 -22.77 -12.78
CA CYS A 2 -17.89 -23.92 -12.60
C CYS A 2 -16.40 -23.61 -12.39
N VAL A 3 -15.83 -22.62 -13.09
CA VAL A 3 -14.40 -22.29 -12.94
C VAL A 3 -14.06 -21.77 -11.54
N TYR A 4 -14.90 -20.87 -10.99
CA TYR A 4 -14.72 -20.34 -9.64
C TYR A 4 -14.96 -21.40 -8.56
N GLN A 5 -15.89 -22.34 -8.78
CA GLN A 5 -16.12 -23.45 -7.86
C GLN A 5 -14.92 -24.40 -7.81
N GLN A 6 -14.30 -24.67 -8.96
CA GLN A 6 -13.12 -25.52 -9.00
C GLN A 6 -11.91 -24.86 -8.32
N GLU A 7 -11.66 -23.56 -8.58
CA GLU A 7 -10.62 -22.81 -7.86
C GLU A 7 -10.88 -22.71 -6.35
N PHE A 8 -12.15 -22.62 -5.94
CA PHE A 8 -12.52 -22.62 -4.52
C PHE A 8 -12.21 -23.96 -3.85
N GLU A 9 -12.55 -25.08 -4.48
CA GLU A 9 -12.25 -26.41 -3.92
C GLU A 9 -10.73 -26.65 -3.81
N ASP A 10 -9.97 -26.32 -4.85
CA ASP A 10 -8.50 -26.46 -4.85
C ASP A 10 -7.85 -25.62 -3.74
N LEU A 11 -8.31 -24.38 -3.54
CA LEU A 11 -7.82 -23.49 -2.48
C LEU A 11 -8.28 -23.90 -1.07
N SER A 12 -9.43 -24.54 -0.96
CA SER A 12 -9.96 -25.05 0.31
C SER A 12 -9.20 -26.28 0.83
N ALA A 13 -8.66 -27.08 -0.10
CA ALA A 13 -7.83 -28.24 0.22
C ALA A 13 -6.41 -27.86 0.68
N LEU A 14 -5.99 -26.61 0.44
CA LEU A 14 -4.67 -26.11 0.78
C LEU A 14 -4.73 -25.27 2.05
N LEU A 15 -3.99 -25.64 3.09
CA LEU A 15 -3.70 -24.75 4.21
C LEU A 15 -2.38 -24.04 3.94
N CYS A 16 -2.44 -22.73 3.73
CA CYS A 16 -1.30 -21.91 3.34
C CYS A 16 -0.87 -21.01 4.51
N GLU A 17 0.41 -21.04 4.87
CA GLU A 17 0.98 -20.07 5.83
C GLU A 17 1.11 -18.67 5.21
N VAL A 18 1.38 -18.60 3.90
CA VAL A 18 1.46 -17.37 3.11
C VAL A 18 0.97 -17.65 1.69
N CYS A 19 0.21 -16.73 1.12
CA CYS A 19 -0.23 -16.80 -0.28
C CYS A 19 0.48 -15.74 -1.13
N VAL A 20 0.97 -16.15 -2.29
CA VAL A 20 1.59 -15.24 -3.28
C VAL A 20 0.70 -15.20 -4.52
N LEU A 21 0.10 -14.04 -4.79
CA LEU A 21 -0.73 -13.80 -5.96
C LEU A 21 0.08 -13.07 -7.02
N VAL A 22 0.40 -13.75 -8.11
CA VAL A 22 1.25 -13.21 -9.16
C VAL A 22 0.41 -12.79 -10.37
N PHE A 23 0.65 -11.59 -10.88
CA PHE A 23 0.16 -11.13 -12.18
C PHE A 23 1.34 -10.67 -13.04
N SER A 24 1.11 -10.51 -14.34
CA SER A 24 2.08 -9.93 -15.26
C SER A 24 1.76 -8.45 -15.46
N VAL A 25 2.72 -7.53 -15.28
CA VAL A 25 2.48 -6.09 -15.48
C VAL A 25 2.10 -5.74 -16.93
N THR A 26 2.36 -6.66 -17.86
CA THR A 26 2.02 -6.59 -19.28
C THR A 26 0.71 -7.31 -19.65
N ASP A 27 -0.07 -7.79 -18.68
CA ASP A 27 -1.36 -8.44 -18.93
C ASP A 27 -2.38 -8.01 -17.87
N ARG A 28 -3.24 -7.05 -18.21
CA ARG A 28 -4.27 -6.54 -17.30
C ARG A 28 -5.31 -7.59 -16.92
N ARG A 29 -5.56 -8.62 -17.75
CA ARG A 29 -6.51 -9.69 -17.38
C ARG A 29 -5.96 -10.51 -16.20
N SER A 30 -4.65 -10.76 -16.18
CA SER A 30 -4.00 -11.44 -15.05
C SER A 30 -4.16 -10.64 -13.76
N PHE A 31 -4.03 -9.31 -13.81
CA PHE A 31 -4.23 -8.44 -12.65
C PHE A 31 -5.68 -8.50 -12.14
N HIS A 32 -6.69 -8.42 -13.02
CA HIS A 32 -8.09 -8.57 -12.60
C HIS A 32 -8.37 -9.94 -11.97
N ARG A 33 -7.75 -11.02 -12.47
CA ARG A 33 -7.89 -12.35 -11.87
C ARG A 33 -7.33 -12.39 -10.46
N THR A 34 -6.21 -11.71 -10.16
CA THR A 34 -5.68 -11.67 -8.78
C THR A 34 -6.64 -11.04 -7.79
N ALA A 35 -7.45 -10.05 -8.19
CA ALA A 35 -8.48 -9.47 -7.34
C ALA A 35 -9.59 -10.48 -7.00
N GLN A 36 -9.99 -11.32 -7.96
CA GLN A 36 -10.98 -12.38 -7.75
C GLN A 36 -10.45 -13.46 -6.80
N LEU A 37 -9.23 -13.95 -7.06
CA LEU A 37 -8.56 -14.94 -6.19
C LEU A 37 -8.36 -14.41 -4.78
N ARG A 38 -8.05 -13.11 -4.63
CA ARG A 38 -7.92 -12.45 -3.33
C ARG A 38 -9.24 -12.48 -2.53
N LEU A 39 -10.39 -12.40 -3.18
CA LEU A 39 -11.68 -12.50 -2.49
C LEU A 39 -11.90 -13.93 -1.99
N LEU A 40 -11.74 -14.92 -2.87
CA LEU A 40 -11.88 -16.35 -2.51
C LEU A 40 -10.95 -16.75 -1.36
N LEU A 41 -9.67 -16.37 -1.44
CA LEU A 41 -8.69 -16.67 -0.38
C LEU A 41 -9.10 -16.07 0.97
N ARG A 42 -9.76 -14.92 0.99
CA ARG A 42 -10.16 -14.27 2.24
C ARG A 42 -11.41 -14.90 2.85
N GLU A 43 -12.26 -15.50 2.01
CA GLU A 43 -13.40 -16.30 2.46
C GLU A 43 -12.92 -17.62 3.08
N ILE A 44 -11.95 -18.29 2.44
CA ILE A 44 -11.46 -19.61 2.87
C ILE A 44 -10.44 -19.49 4.02
N GLN A 45 -9.47 -18.59 3.90
CA GLN A 45 -8.32 -18.45 4.81
C GLN A 45 -8.15 -16.97 5.25
N PRO A 46 -9.02 -16.46 6.13
CA PRO A 46 -9.13 -15.03 6.40
C PRO A 46 -7.88 -14.39 7.00
N GLN A 47 -7.05 -15.19 7.68
CA GLN A 47 -5.84 -14.72 8.38
C GLN A 47 -4.55 -14.91 7.58
N THR A 48 -4.59 -15.62 6.47
CA THR A 48 -3.38 -15.90 5.70
C THR A 48 -2.87 -14.60 5.06
N PRO A 49 -1.60 -14.21 5.33
CA PRO A 49 -0.99 -13.06 4.69
C PRO A 49 -0.87 -13.27 3.18
N ILE A 50 -1.10 -12.20 2.43
CA ILE A 50 -1.09 -12.24 0.97
C ILE A 50 -0.07 -11.24 0.45
N ILE A 51 0.81 -11.71 -0.45
CA ILE A 51 1.73 -10.89 -1.23
C ILE A 51 1.20 -10.82 -2.66
N LEU A 52 0.85 -9.62 -3.12
CA LEU A 52 0.55 -9.33 -4.50
C LEU A 52 1.84 -9.01 -5.26
N VAL A 53 2.09 -9.72 -6.36
CA VAL A 53 3.35 -9.64 -7.11
C VAL A 53 3.10 -9.25 -8.56
N GLY A 54 3.62 -8.08 -8.96
CA GLY A 54 3.69 -7.67 -10.36
C GLY A 54 4.96 -8.22 -11.01
N ASN A 55 4.85 -9.30 -11.77
CA ASN A 55 5.96 -9.91 -12.50
C ASN A 55 6.20 -9.23 -13.86
N LYS A 56 7.40 -9.42 -14.41
CA LYS A 56 7.89 -8.84 -15.67
C LYS A 56 8.05 -7.32 -15.62
N SER A 57 8.48 -6.80 -14.47
CA SER A 57 8.67 -5.35 -14.25
C SER A 57 9.66 -4.70 -15.23
N ASP A 58 10.52 -5.50 -15.86
CA ASP A 58 11.45 -5.11 -16.91
C ASP A 58 10.78 -4.71 -18.23
N LEU A 59 9.56 -5.18 -18.51
CA LEU A 59 8.86 -4.94 -19.77
C LEU A 59 8.11 -3.60 -19.81
N VAL A 60 8.79 -2.52 -19.44
CA VAL A 60 8.22 -1.16 -19.27
C VAL A 60 7.44 -0.66 -20.49
N ARG A 61 7.88 -0.98 -21.71
CA ARG A 61 7.24 -0.51 -22.97
C ARG A 61 5.89 -1.14 -23.25
N THR A 62 5.65 -2.36 -22.76
CA THR A 62 4.42 -3.12 -22.98
C THR A 62 3.58 -3.21 -21.71
N ARG A 63 3.88 -2.33 -20.74
CA ARG A 63 3.23 -2.29 -19.44
C ARG A 63 1.77 -1.85 -19.59
N GLU A 64 0.86 -2.68 -19.12
CA GLU A 64 -0.58 -2.41 -19.11
C GLU A 64 -1.07 -1.95 -17.73
N VAL A 65 -0.46 -2.45 -16.66
CA VAL A 65 -0.83 -2.18 -15.26
C VAL A 65 0.22 -1.31 -14.60
N THR A 66 -0.16 -0.13 -14.14
CA THR A 66 0.80 0.82 -13.54
C THR A 66 1.17 0.42 -12.11
N SER A 67 2.37 0.79 -11.65
CA SER A 67 2.80 0.53 -10.27
C SER A 67 1.85 1.17 -9.25
N GLN A 68 1.39 2.39 -9.53
CA GLN A 68 0.48 3.12 -8.65
C GLN A 68 -0.88 2.45 -8.52
N GLU A 69 -1.44 1.94 -9.61
CA GLU A 69 -2.70 1.20 -9.61
C GLU A 69 -2.56 -0.10 -8.81
N ALA A 70 -1.54 -0.91 -9.11
CA ALA A 70 -1.32 -2.18 -8.42
C ALA A 70 -1.08 -1.98 -6.92
N MET A 71 -0.31 -0.95 -6.54
CA MET A 71 -0.10 -0.56 -5.16
C MET A 71 -1.38 -0.09 -4.47
N SER A 72 -2.20 0.70 -5.17
CA SER A 72 -3.50 1.15 -4.65
C SER A 72 -4.43 -0.04 -4.39
N SER A 73 -4.48 -0.99 -5.33
CA SER A 73 -5.21 -2.25 -5.14
C SER A 73 -4.68 -3.08 -3.98
N ALA A 74 -3.36 -3.21 -3.85
CA ALA A 74 -2.76 -3.94 -2.73
C ALA A 74 -3.10 -3.31 -1.38
N ALA A 75 -3.06 -1.98 -1.28
CA ALA A 75 -3.48 -1.26 -0.08
C ALA A 75 -4.95 -1.50 0.25
N LEU A 76 -5.85 -1.42 -0.75
CA LEU A 76 -7.27 -1.74 -0.59
C LEU A 76 -7.49 -3.19 -0.14
N TYR A 77 -6.68 -4.12 -0.62
CA TYR A 77 -6.77 -5.53 -0.27
C TYR A 77 -5.97 -5.91 0.98
N ASN A 78 -5.33 -4.94 1.65
CA ASN A 78 -4.43 -5.18 2.78
C ASN A 78 -3.41 -6.29 2.48
N CYS A 79 -2.76 -6.18 1.32
CA CYS A 79 -1.73 -7.10 0.83
C CYS A 79 -0.38 -6.38 0.73
N LEU A 80 0.71 -7.12 0.90
CA LEU A 80 2.03 -6.63 0.55
C LEU A 80 2.14 -6.55 -0.98
N TYR A 81 2.76 -5.50 -1.53
CA TYR A 81 3.00 -5.38 -2.98
C TYR A 81 4.49 -5.39 -3.30
N LEU A 82 4.88 -6.19 -4.28
CA LEU A 82 6.23 -6.22 -4.85
C LEU A 82 6.19 -6.30 -6.37
N GLU A 83 7.10 -5.61 -7.04
CA GLU A 83 7.37 -5.81 -8.46
C GLU A 83 8.68 -6.55 -8.65
N ILE A 84 8.66 -7.59 -9.48
CA ILE A 84 9.82 -8.44 -9.76
C ILE A 84 9.99 -8.63 -11.27
N SER A 85 11.20 -9.02 -11.67
CA SER A 85 11.44 -9.62 -12.98
C SER A 85 12.12 -10.97 -12.77
N ALA A 86 11.34 -12.04 -12.84
CA ALA A 86 11.87 -13.39 -12.68
C ALA A 86 12.88 -13.75 -13.79
N SER A 87 12.68 -13.24 -15.02
CA SER A 87 13.60 -13.47 -16.14
C SER A 87 14.95 -12.79 -15.98
N LEU A 88 15.01 -11.71 -15.20
CA LEU A 88 16.25 -10.99 -14.90
C LEU A 88 16.76 -11.25 -13.48
N ASP A 89 16.13 -12.19 -12.76
CA ASP A 89 16.34 -12.43 -11.32
C ASP A 89 16.31 -11.14 -10.47
N HIS A 90 15.47 -10.18 -10.87
CA HIS A 90 15.34 -8.91 -10.17
C HIS A 90 14.28 -9.01 -9.08
N ARG A 91 14.68 -8.82 -7.83
CA ARG A 91 13.84 -8.82 -6.63
C ARG A 91 13.21 -10.16 -6.24
N THR A 92 13.62 -11.26 -6.88
CA THR A 92 13.19 -12.62 -6.51
C THR A 92 13.62 -13.00 -5.09
N PRO A 93 14.88 -12.75 -4.66
CA PRO A 93 15.33 -13.05 -3.29
C PRO A 93 14.53 -12.29 -2.24
N GLU A 94 14.21 -11.02 -2.50
CA GLU A 94 13.44 -10.15 -1.60
C GLU A 94 12.00 -10.65 -1.45
N LEU A 95 11.38 -11.13 -2.53
CA LEU A 95 10.07 -11.78 -2.47
C LEU A 95 10.12 -13.03 -1.57
N LEU A 96 11.13 -13.87 -1.74
CA LEU A 96 11.30 -15.08 -0.94
C LEU A 96 11.53 -14.74 0.54
N GLU A 97 12.39 -13.78 0.83
CA GLU A 97 12.63 -13.32 2.20
C GLU A 97 11.34 -12.80 2.85
N CYS A 98 10.58 -11.96 2.14
CA CYS A 98 9.29 -11.46 2.62
C CYS A 98 8.33 -12.61 2.94
N ALA A 99 8.20 -13.59 2.06
CA ALA A 99 7.33 -14.74 2.26
C ALA A 99 7.76 -15.57 3.49
N VAL A 100 9.05 -15.88 3.63
CA VAL A 100 9.56 -16.63 4.78
C VAL A 100 9.34 -15.88 6.09
N ARG A 101 9.52 -14.56 6.09
CA ARG A 101 9.28 -13.72 7.28
C ARG A 101 7.82 -13.72 7.68
N LEU A 102 6.91 -13.56 6.71
CA LEU A 102 5.47 -13.60 6.96
C LEU A 102 5.02 -14.97 7.49
N ALA A 103 5.56 -16.07 6.94
CA ALA A 103 5.29 -17.43 7.42
C ALA A 103 5.72 -17.60 8.88
N ARG A 104 6.82 -16.95 9.28
CA ARG A 104 7.33 -16.92 10.66
C ARG A 104 6.60 -15.92 11.57
N GLY A 105 5.57 -15.23 11.09
CA GLY A 105 4.86 -14.19 11.86
C GLY A 105 5.68 -12.91 12.09
N GLN A 106 6.70 -12.67 11.28
CA GLN A 106 7.58 -11.49 11.39
C GLN A 106 7.11 -10.36 10.46
N SER A 107 7.58 -9.14 10.72
CA SER A 107 7.41 -8.03 9.77
C SER A 107 8.05 -8.41 8.41
N PRO A 108 7.36 -8.18 7.28
CA PRO A 108 7.90 -8.48 5.95
C PRO A 108 9.11 -7.61 5.60
N TRP A 109 9.30 -6.47 6.30
CA TRP A 109 10.39 -5.54 6.03
C TRP A 109 11.61 -5.82 6.91
N PRO A 110 12.83 -5.66 6.38
CA PRO A 110 14.04 -5.64 7.18
C PRO A 110 13.95 -4.61 8.32
N PRO A 111 14.63 -4.84 9.46
CA PRO A 111 14.73 -3.87 10.52
C PRO A 111 15.35 -2.55 9.98
N GLY A 112 14.63 -1.43 10.12
CA GLY A 112 15.09 -0.11 9.69
C GLY A 112 14.56 0.39 8.33
N THR A 113 13.88 -0.45 7.56
CA THR A 113 13.15 -0.04 6.34
C THR A 113 11.69 0.29 6.67
N SER A 114 11.24 1.50 6.33
CA SER A 114 9.84 1.88 6.48
C SER A 114 9.03 1.37 5.28
N ALA A 115 7.75 1.04 5.48
CA ALA A 115 6.85 0.66 4.37
C ALA A 115 6.78 1.72 3.24
N GLU A 116 7.12 2.97 3.57
CA GLU A 116 7.21 4.09 2.63
C GLU A 116 8.41 3.99 1.67
N ASP A 117 9.53 3.40 2.09
CA ASP A 117 10.78 3.36 1.34
C ASP A 117 10.71 2.43 0.12
N MET A 118 9.94 1.34 0.20
CA MET A 118 9.76 0.41 -0.92
C MET A 118 8.60 0.78 -1.86
N SER A 119 7.81 1.77 -1.46
CA SER A 119 6.75 2.39 -2.26
C SER A 119 7.31 3.34 -3.35
N CYS A 120 8.61 3.64 -3.31
CA CYS A 120 9.23 4.71 -4.12
C CYS A 120 9.85 4.27 -5.46
N GLY A 121 9.38 3.18 -6.06
CA GLY A 121 9.69 2.85 -7.46
C GLY A 121 8.95 3.77 -8.44
N GLY A 122 9.41 5.03 -8.56
CA GLY A 122 8.95 5.98 -9.59
C GLY A 122 8.11 7.18 -9.12
N GLN A 123 8.34 7.71 -7.91
CA GLN A 123 7.69 8.95 -7.48
C GLN A 123 8.25 10.16 -8.26
N ARG A 124 7.59 10.56 -9.36
CA ARG A 124 7.54 11.99 -9.67
C ARG A 124 6.74 12.64 -8.56
N GLU A 125 7.44 13.18 -7.57
CA GLU A 125 6.83 13.92 -6.48
C GLU A 125 5.92 15.01 -7.07
N SER A 126 4.63 15.00 -6.70
CA SER A 126 3.74 16.09 -7.06
C SER A 126 4.29 17.40 -6.48
N ILE A 127 4.10 18.51 -7.20
CA ILE A 127 4.53 19.86 -6.78
C ILE A 127 4.05 20.15 -5.34
N THR A 128 2.89 19.61 -4.95
CA THR A 128 2.31 19.68 -3.60
C THR A 128 3.15 18.97 -2.53
N SER A 129 3.77 17.83 -2.83
CA SER A 129 4.62 17.08 -1.90
C SER A 129 5.97 17.76 -1.69
N ARG A 130 6.56 18.30 -2.77
CA ARG A 130 7.79 19.09 -2.69
C ARG A 130 7.58 20.39 -1.91
N ALA A 131 6.43 21.06 -2.12
CA ALA A 131 6.03 22.23 -1.36
C ALA A 131 5.82 21.91 0.13
N LYS A 132 5.14 20.80 0.46
CA LYS A 132 4.99 20.38 1.86
C LYS A 132 6.32 20.13 2.55
N ARG A 133 7.27 19.47 1.89
CA ARG A 133 8.60 19.20 2.47
C ARG A 133 9.40 20.51 2.65
N PHE A 134 9.37 21.40 1.66
CA PHE A 134 10.00 22.71 1.74
C PHE A 134 9.42 23.55 2.89
N LEU A 135 8.09 23.64 2.99
CA LEU A 135 7.42 24.34 4.08
C LEU A 135 7.75 23.71 5.44
N SER A 136 7.82 22.38 5.54
CA SER A 136 8.19 21.69 6.79
C SER A 136 9.65 21.98 7.21
N SER A 137 10.55 22.19 6.26
CA SER A 137 11.95 22.56 6.53
C SER A 137 12.10 24.02 6.98
N LEU A 138 11.11 24.86 6.66
CA LEU A 138 11.07 26.27 7.03
C LEU A 138 10.43 26.52 8.38
N VAL A 139 9.81 25.52 9.02
CA VAL A 139 9.26 25.66 10.38
C VAL A 139 10.41 25.48 11.39
N PRO A 140 10.80 26.54 12.12
CA PRO A 140 11.76 26.40 13.21
C PRO A 140 11.15 25.49 14.27
N ARG A 141 11.86 24.43 14.64
CA ARG A 141 11.47 23.59 15.78
C ARG A 141 11.72 24.36 17.07
N TYR A 142 10.72 25.11 17.53
CA TYR A 142 10.75 25.70 18.85
C TYR A 142 10.71 24.59 19.92
N PRO A 143 11.60 24.62 20.93
CA PRO A 143 11.55 23.67 22.02
C PRO A 143 10.22 23.79 22.76
N ARG A 144 9.56 22.65 22.99
CA ARG A 144 8.29 22.56 23.69
C ARG A 144 8.54 22.71 25.19
N GLU A 145 8.51 23.94 25.71
CA GLU A 145 8.37 24.13 27.16
C GLU A 145 6.89 23.96 27.54
N ARG A 146 6.67 23.03 28.48
CA ARG A 146 5.44 22.96 29.26
C ARG A 146 5.42 24.19 30.16
N GLU A 147 4.39 25.03 30.07
CA GLU A 147 3.52 25.38 31.19
C GLU A 147 2.40 26.36 30.79
N VAL A 148 1.19 26.02 31.27
CA VAL A 148 0.08 26.86 31.73
C VAL A 148 -0.17 28.22 31.04
N GLY A 149 -1.28 28.28 30.30
CA GLY A 149 -2.22 29.40 30.43
C GLY A 149 -2.43 30.29 29.20
N LYS A 150 -3.72 30.61 29.02
CA LYS A 150 -4.30 31.71 28.22
C LYS A 150 -4.61 31.41 26.75
N PHE A 151 -5.77 30.80 26.60
CA PHE A 151 -6.73 31.04 25.52
C PHE A 151 -6.83 32.55 25.21
N LEU A 152 -6.36 32.99 24.05
CA LEU A 152 -6.71 34.31 23.49
C LEU A 152 -7.61 34.07 22.27
N ARG A 153 -8.90 34.02 22.59
CA ARG A 153 -10.04 33.95 21.68
C ARG A 153 -10.16 35.30 20.98
N GLN A 154 -9.81 35.35 19.69
CA GLN A 154 -10.04 36.52 18.85
C GLN A 154 -11.55 36.72 18.69
N LYS A 155 -12.10 37.70 19.42
CA LYS A 155 -13.55 37.97 19.48
C LYS A 155 -13.86 39.12 18.53
N SER A 156 -14.46 38.79 17.39
CA SER A 156 -15.00 39.76 16.43
C SER A 156 -16.06 40.64 17.09
N ARG A 157 -15.97 41.96 16.90
CA ARG A 157 -16.98 42.93 17.31
C ARG A 157 -18.08 42.99 16.25
N SER A 158 -19.29 42.56 16.59
CA SER A 158 -20.52 42.76 15.81
C SER A 158 -21.29 43.91 16.45
N CYS A 159 -21.77 44.83 15.62
CA CYS A 159 -22.52 46.03 16.01
C CYS A 159 -23.87 45.66 16.64
N HIS A 160 -24.27 46.42 17.66
CA HIS A 160 -25.56 46.28 18.32
C HIS A 160 -26.67 46.90 17.44
N ASP A 161 -27.76 46.15 17.25
CA ASP A 161 -29.05 46.66 16.81
C ASP A 161 -29.68 47.51 17.93
N LEU A 162 -30.07 48.74 17.61
CA LEU A 162 -30.95 49.57 18.44
C LEU A 162 -32.40 49.30 18.01
N GLY A 163 -33.17 48.69 18.92
CA GLY A 163 -34.61 48.53 18.78
C GLY A 163 -35.35 49.09 20.00
N ALA A 164 -36.20 50.08 19.74
CA ALA A 164 -37.40 50.53 20.47
C ALA A 164 -37.25 51.05 21.92
N LEU A 165 -37.51 52.34 22.10
CA LEU A 165 -38.78 52.86 22.62
C LEU A 165 -39.08 54.24 22.00
#